data_AF-A0A2M7BFX8-F1
#
_entry.id   AF-A0A2M7BFX8-F1
#
_cell.length_a   1.000
_cell.length_b   1.000
_cell.length_c   1.000
_cell.angle_alpha   90.00
_cell.angle_beta   90.00
_cell.angle_gamma   90.00
#
_symmetry.space_group_name_H-M   'P 1'
#
loop_
_entity.id
_entity.type
_entity.pdbx_description
1 polymer ?
#
loop_
_entity_poly.entity_id
_entity_poly.type
_entity_poly.pdbx_seq_one_letter_code
_entity_poly.pdbx_strand_id
1 'polypeptide(L)' 'MKNVEMKLDGNILTIRVDLTKDFGPSSSGKTIIIASTEGNVTVDGHEEAKVGLNVYRKK' A
#
# COMPACT_ATOMS: atom_id res chain seq x y z
N MET A 1 5.40 4.35 -3.90
CA MET A 1 4.12 3.99 -3.26
C MET A 1 2.97 4.76 -3.90
N LYS A 2 1.85 4.09 -4.16
CA LYS A 2 0.66 4.63 -4.85
C LYS A 2 -0.54 4.53 -3.93
N ASN A 3 -1.19 5.67 -3.64
CA ASN A 3 -2.43 5.73 -2.84
C ASN A 3 -2.35 5.01 -1.49
N VAL A 4 -1.22 5.20 -0.82
CA VAL A 4 -0.98 4.73 0.54
C VAL A 4 -0.47 5.92 1.34
N GLU A 5 -1.13 6.22 2.44
CA GLU A 5 -0.66 7.16 3.46
C GLU A 5 -0.39 6.35 4.74
N MET A 6 0.77 6.57 5.35
CA MET A 6 1.19 5.89 6.59
C MET A 6 1.37 6.93 7.69
N LYS A 7 0.82 6.63 8.87
CA LYS A 7 1.01 7.45 10.07
C LYS A 7 1.36 6.57 11.25
N LEU A 8 2.39 6.96 11.99
CA LEU A 8 2.74 6.36 13.27
C LEU A 8 2.21 7.21 14.42
N ASP A 9 1.59 6.54 15.38
CA ASP A 9 1.22 7.11 16.67
C ASP A 9 1.74 6.17 17.77
N GLY A 10 2.86 6.56 18.38
CA GLY A 10 3.67 5.66 19.19
C GLY A 10 4.09 4.42 18.39
N ASN A 11 3.63 3.25 18.83
CA ASN A 11 3.92 1.96 18.19
C ASN A 11 2.81 1.48 17.24
N ILE A 12 1.81 2.32 16.95
CA ILE A 12 0.67 1.96 16.10
C ILE A 12 0.86 2.55 14.71
N LEU A 13 1.03 1.69 13.71
CA LEU A 13 1.03 2.07 12.31
C LEU A 13 -0.41 2.07 11.77
N THR A 14 -0.91 3.24 11.40
CA THR A 14 -2.17 3.39 10.66
C THR A 14 -1.89 3.57 9.18
N ILE A 15 -2.54 2.77 8.34
CA ILE A 15 -2.44 2.87 6.89
C ILE A 15 -3.78 3.28 6.31
N ARG A 16 -3.78 4.37 5.54
CA ARG A 16 -4.96 4.89 4.86
C ARG A 16 -4.83 4.70 3.35
N VAL A 17 -5.89 4.19 2.74
CA VAL A 17 -6.03 3.97 1.29
C VAL A 17 -7.37 4.53 0.83
N ASP A 18 -7.38 5.33 -0.23
CA ASP A 18 -8.61 5.79 -0.87
C ASP A 18 -9.08 4.75 -1.90
N LEU A 19 -10.14 4.01 -1.58
CA LEU A 19 -10.65 2.95 -2.45
C LEU A 19 -11.24 3.49 -3.77
N THR A 20 -11.46 4.78 -3.93
CA THR A 20 -12.00 5.35 -5.19
C THR A 20 -10.95 5.45 -6.30
N LYS A 21 -9.66 5.35 -5.97
CA LYS A 21 -8.57 5.46 -6.95
C LYS A 21 -8.43 4.21 -7.83
N ASP A 22 -7.88 4.43 -9.01
CA ASP A 22 -7.60 3.43 -10.02
C ASP A 22 -6.27 3.79 -10.70
N PHE A 23 -5.31 2.87 -10.69
CA PHE A 23 -3.98 3.03 -11.31
C PHE A 23 -3.77 2.10 -12.51
N GLY A 24 -4.86 1.62 -13.11
CA GLY A 24 -4.84 0.73 -14.26
C GLY A 24 -4.59 -0.74 -13.90
N PRO A 25 -4.49 -1.60 -14.94
CA PRO A 25 -4.31 -3.03 -14.75
C PRO A 25 -2.95 -3.37 -14.15
N SER A 26 -2.89 -4.43 -13.35
CA SER A 26 -1.63 -5.02 -12.90
C SER A 26 -0.84 -5.64 -14.06
N SER A 27 0.45 -5.92 -13.84
CA SER A 27 1.33 -6.50 -14.87
C SER A 27 0.82 -7.82 -15.46
N SER A 28 0.04 -8.58 -14.68
CA SER A 28 -0.62 -9.81 -15.16
C SER A 28 -1.91 -9.57 -15.95
N GLY A 29 -2.44 -8.35 -15.93
CA GLY A 29 -3.72 -7.95 -16.50
C GLY A 29 -4.96 -8.42 -15.70
N LYS A 30 -4.79 -9.22 -14.65
CA LYS A 30 -5.89 -9.89 -13.91
C LYS A 30 -6.62 -9.01 -12.89
N THR A 31 -6.02 -7.89 -12.51
CA THR A 31 -6.54 -7.01 -11.45
C THR A 31 -6.36 -5.55 -11.81
N ILE A 32 -7.16 -4.67 -11.21
CA ILE A 32 -6.98 -3.22 -11.25
C ILE A 32 -6.35 -2.77 -9.94
N ILE A 33 -5.26 -2.00 -10.04
CA ILE A 33 -4.51 -1.52 -8.88
C ILE A 33 -5.27 -0.37 -8.23
N ILE A 34 -5.61 -0.51 -6.93
CA ILE A 34 -6.14 0.58 -6.09
C ILE A 34 -4.99 1.24 -5.32
N ALA A 35 -4.11 0.45 -4.72
CA ALA A 35 -2.96 0.95 -3.97
C ALA A 35 -1.83 -0.08 -3.93
N SER A 36 -0.59 0.39 -3.82
CA SER A 36 0.56 -0.48 -3.63
C SER A 36 1.70 0.26 -2.92
N THR A 37 2.39 -0.42 -2.02
CA THR A 37 3.69 0.04 -1.50
C THR A 37 4.82 -0.15 -2.52
N GLU A 38 4.57 -0.86 -3.63
CA GLU A 38 5.53 -1.16 -4.70
C GLU A 38 6.74 -1.97 -4.20
N GLY A 39 6.51 -2.80 -3.19
CA GLY A 39 7.53 -3.60 -2.51
C GLY A 39 7.37 -3.51 -0.99
N ASN A 40 8.28 -4.16 -0.27
CA ASN A 40 8.38 -3.99 1.18
C ASN A 40 9.12 -2.69 1.46
N VAL A 41 8.55 -1.85 2.33
CA VAL A 41 9.17 -0.61 2.80
C VAL A 41 9.42 -0.69 4.30
N THR A 42 10.49 -0.05 4.78
CA THR A 42 10.76 0.08 6.21
C THR A 42 9.72 1.00 6.84
N VAL A 43 9.28 0.67 8.05
CA VAL A 43 8.45 1.58 8.85
C VAL A 43 9.38 2.56 9.57
N ASP A 44 9.22 3.86 9.30
CA ASP A 44 10.07 4.89 9.88
C ASP A 44 10.12 4.79 11.41
N GLY A 45 11.31 4.88 12.02
CA GLY A 45 11.48 4.69 13.46
C GLY A 45 11.43 3.23 13.94
N HIS A 46 11.20 2.25 13.05
CA HIS A 46 11.22 0.82 13.34
C HIS A 46 11.99 0.06 12.26
N GLU A 47 13.32 0.13 12.28
CA GLU A 47 14.20 -0.33 11.17
C GLU A 47 14.03 -1.81 10.78
N GLU A 48 13.71 -2.66 11.76
CA GLU A 48 13.46 -4.10 11.56
C GLU A 48 12.04 -4.41 11.07
N ALA A 49 11.09 -3.48 11.22
CA ALA A 49 9.71 -3.66 10.77
C ALA A 49 9.57 -3.27 9.29
N LYS A 50 9.07 -4.21 8.49
CA LYS A 50 8.77 -4.00 7.07
C LYS A 50 7.27 -4.11 6.82
N VAL A 51 6.75 -3.28 5.92
CA VAL A 51 5.36 -3.33 5.47
C VAL A 51 5.28 -3.46 3.95
N GLY A 52 4.46 -4.39 3.49
CA GLY A 52 4.07 -4.55 2.10
C GLY A 52 2.55 -4.55 2.00
N LEU A 53 1.97 -3.70 1.14
CA LEU A 53 0.52 -3.62 0.95
C LEU A 53 0.19 -3.59 -0.54
N ASN A 54 -0.77 -4.41 -0.94
CA ASN A 54 -1.42 -4.35 -2.24
C ASN A 54 -2.93 -4.33 -2.04
N VAL A 55 -3.59 -3.32 -2.60
CA VAL A 55 -5.06 -3.24 -2.64
C VAL A 55 -5.47 -3.22 -4.11
N TYR A 56 -6.39 -4.11 -4.48
CA TYR A 56 -6.79 -4.27 -5.88
C TYR A 56 -8.26 -4.67 -5.99
N ARG A 57 -8.85 -4.36 -7.15
CA ARG A 57 -10.10 -4.97 -7.59
C ARG A 57 -9.79 -6.13 -8.51
N LYS A 58 -10.51 -7.23 -8.37
CA LYS A 58 -10.53 -8.26 -9.42
C LYS A 58 -11.19 -7.65 -10.66
N LYS A 59 -10.64 -7.93 -11.83
CA LYS A 59 -11.39 -7.71 -13.08
C LYS A 59 -12.51 -8.74 -13.22
#